data_AF-A0A1H8JH65-F1
#
_entry.id   AF-A0A1H8JH65-F1
#
_cell.length_a   1.000
_cell.length_b   1.000
_cell.length_c   1.000
_cell.angle_alpha   90.00
_cell.angle_beta   90.00
_cell.angle_gamma   90.00
#
_symmetry.space_group_name_H-M   'P 1'
#
loop_
_entity.id
_entity.type
_entity.pdbx_description
1 polymer ?
#
loop_
_entity_poly.entity_id
_entity_poly.type
_entity_poly.pdbx_seq_one_letter_code
_entity_poly.pdbx_strand_id
1 'polypeptide(L)'
;MTSRFRDPTGERFGLPSYPRGKAPAHLLTRRQLDAAGLRPGGQGVQGQVLWHSRRRGKPGVRAAYLYDVRLAVPKPRRRCCGEGAE
;
A
#
# COMPACT_ATOMS: atom_id res chain seq x y z
N MET A 1 8.47 21.14 5.33
CA MET A 1 8.03 19.75 5.02
C MET A 1 7.03 19.80 3.88
N THR A 2 7.38 19.27 2.71
CA THR A 2 6.67 19.52 1.45
C THR A 2 5.28 18.88 1.41
N SER A 3 4.28 19.70 1.70
CA SER A 3 2.82 19.46 1.60
C SER A 3 2.31 19.29 0.16
N ARG A 4 3.17 19.36 -0.87
CA ARG A 4 2.76 19.44 -2.28
C ARG A 4 1.90 18.27 -2.77
N PHE A 5 2.04 17.12 -2.11
CA PHE A 5 1.37 15.88 -2.47
C PHE A 5 0.29 15.44 -1.47
N ARG A 6 -0.02 16.27 -0.47
CA ARG A 6 -1.07 15.96 0.50
C ARG A 6 -2.41 16.40 -0.09
N ASP A 7 -3.24 15.41 -0.39
CA ASP A 7 -4.58 15.57 -0.95
C ASP A 7 -5.47 14.47 -0.35
N PRO A 8 -5.90 14.60 0.92
CA PRO A 8 -6.65 13.55 1.60
C PRO A 8 -8.06 13.33 1.02
N THR A 9 -8.62 14.32 0.32
CA THR A 9 -9.93 14.24 -0.34
C THR A 9 -9.87 13.57 -1.71
N GLY A 10 -8.70 13.52 -2.34
CA GLY A 10 -8.55 12.97 -3.69
C GLY A 10 -9.04 13.88 -4.81
N GLU A 11 -9.38 15.14 -4.51
CA GLU A 11 -9.92 16.09 -5.49
C GLU A 11 -8.89 16.48 -6.56
N ARG A 12 -7.60 16.47 -6.22
CA ARG A 12 -6.54 16.88 -7.16
C ARG A 12 -6.02 15.73 -8.01
N PHE A 13 -5.98 14.53 -7.45
CA PHE A 13 -5.34 13.36 -8.10
C PHE A 13 -6.31 12.20 -8.37
N GLY A 14 -7.61 12.39 -8.11
CA GLY A 14 -8.66 11.37 -8.24
C GLY A 14 -8.68 10.35 -7.09
N LEU A 15 -7.60 10.24 -6.31
CA LEU A 15 -7.47 9.35 -5.17
C LEU A 15 -6.80 10.05 -3.99
N PRO A 16 -7.18 9.70 -2.74
CA PRO A 16 -6.51 10.20 -1.54
C PRO A 16 -4.99 10.03 -1.64
N SER A 17 -4.28 11.14 -1.72
CA SER A 17 -2.83 11.17 -1.89
C SER A 17 -2.13 11.69 -0.64
N TYR A 18 -1.11 10.96 -0.20
CA TYR A 18 -0.37 11.28 1.02
C TYR A 18 1.12 11.43 0.72
N PRO A 19 1.84 12.36 1.36
CA PRO A 19 3.29 12.37 1.29
C PRO A 19 3.87 11.16 2.05
N ARG A 20 5.07 10.72 1.64
CA ARG A 20 5.76 9.59 2.28
C ARG A 20 5.86 9.76 3.80
N GLY A 21 5.34 8.80 4.56
CA GLY A 21 5.34 8.82 6.03
C GLY A 21 4.18 9.58 6.68
N LYS A 22 3.19 10.05 5.89
CA LYS A 22 1.98 10.72 6.40
C LYS A 22 0.68 9.99 6.04
N ALA A 23 0.78 8.78 5.48
CA ALA A 23 -0.39 7.94 5.26
C ALA A 23 -0.94 7.45 6.62
N PRO A 24 -2.26 7.33 6.77
CA PRO A 24 -2.86 6.81 7.98
C PRO A 24 -2.56 5.32 8.18
N ALA A 25 -2.51 4.85 9.43
CA ALA A 25 -2.04 3.50 9.77
C ALA A 25 -2.89 2.36 9.20
N HIS A 26 -4.17 2.61 8.94
CA HIS A 26 -5.06 1.63 8.30
C HIS A 26 -4.79 1.47 6.81
N LEU A 27 -4.06 2.40 6.18
CA LEU A 27 -3.68 2.33 4.78
C LEU A 27 -2.24 1.82 4.64
N LEU A 28 -2.10 0.61 4.11
CA LEU A 28 -0.83 -0.07 3.93
C LEU A 28 -0.52 -0.30 2.46
N THR A 29 0.76 -0.22 2.11
CA THR A 29 1.23 -0.63 0.78
C THR A 29 1.07 -2.14 0.60
N ARG A 30 0.99 -2.59 -0.65
CA ARG A 30 0.88 -4.02 -0.96
C ARG A 30 1.99 -4.86 -0.33
N ARG A 31 3.23 -4.34 -0.27
CA ARG A 31 4.37 -4.99 0.39
C ARG A 31 4.19 -5.10 1.91
N GLN A 32 3.58 -4.10 2.55
CA GLN A 32 3.30 -4.14 3.98
C GLN A 32 2.17 -5.13 4.31
N LEU A 33 1.13 -5.21 3.48
CA LEU A 33 0.11 -6.26 3.59
C LEU A 33 0.73 -7.65 3.42
N ASP A 34 1.60 -7.81 2.42
CA ASP A 34 2.33 -9.06 2.18
C ASP A 34 3.12 -9.53 3.41
N ALA A 35 3.84 -8.61 4.04
CA ALA A 35 4.60 -8.87 5.28
C ALA A 35 3.70 -9.22 6.46
N ALA A 36 2.45 -8.72 6.49
CA ALA A 36 1.44 -9.08 7.48
C ALA A 36 0.69 -10.39 7.13
N GLY A 37 1.05 -11.09 6.05
CA GLY A 37 0.32 -12.27 5.58
C GLY A 37 -1.06 -11.93 5.02
N LEU A 38 -1.29 -10.68 4.60
CA LEU A 38 -2.55 -10.18 4.07
C LEU A 38 -2.44 -9.92 2.56
N ARG A 39 -3.59 -9.89 1.88
CA ARG A 39 -3.72 -9.44 0.50
C ARG A 39 -4.89 -8.46 0.40
N PRO A 40 -4.91 -7.54 -0.58
CA PRO A 40 -5.94 -6.50 -0.68
C PRO A 40 -7.39 -6.99 -0.85
N GLY A 41 -7.65 -8.30 -0.95
CA GLY A 41 -9.01 -8.83 -0.84
C GLY A 41 -9.97 -8.44 -1.96
N GLY A 42 -9.45 -8.00 -3.11
CA GLY A 42 -10.26 -7.50 -4.22
C GLY A 42 -10.63 -6.02 -4.11
N GLN A 43 -10.19 -5.32 -3.05
CA GLN A 43 -10.39 -3.88 -2.95
C GLN A 43 -9.60 -3.12 -4.02
N GLY A 44 -10.15 -2.01 -4.49
CA GLY A 44 -9.47 -1.05 -5.34
C GLY A 44 -8.34 -0.31 -4.60
N VAL A 45 -7.66 0.59 -5.30
CA VAL A 45 -6.68 1.47 -4.67
C VAL A 45 -7.42 2.48 -3.79
N GLN A 46 -7.21 2.43 -2.47
CA GLN A 46 -7.87 3.32 -1.51
C GLN A 46 -7.13 4.64 -1.32
N GLY A 47 -5.87 4.68 -1.75
CA GLY A 47 -5.08 5.90 -1.79
C GLY A 47 -3.71 5.64 -2.36
N GLN A 48 -2.90 6.68 -2.40
CA GLN A 48 -1.55 6.60 -2.92
C GLN A 48 -0.59 7.46 -2.10
N VAL A 49 0.67 7.05 -2.08
CA VAL A 49 1.76 7.85 -1.53
C VAL A 49 2.54 8.43 -2.68
N LEU A 50 2.64 9.76 -2.74
CA LEU A 50 3.47 10.45 -3.72
C LEU A 50 4.69 11.08 -3.04
N TRP A 51 5.86 10.90 -3.65
CA TRP A 51 7.08 11.55 -3.18
C TRP A 51 8.05 11.84 -4.32
N HIS A 52 8.86 12.88 -4.12
CA HIS A 52 9.95 13.17 -5.03
C HIS A 52 11.17 12.33 -4.67
N SER A 53 11.50 11.38 -5.53
CA SER A 53 12.70 10.57 -5.44
C SER A 53 13.91 11.38 -5.91
N ARG A 54 14.92 11.48 -5.05
CA ARG A 54 16.24 12.03 -5.38
C ARG A 54 17.27 10.92 -5.67
N ARG A 55 16.82 9.68 -5.85
CA ARG A 55 17.70 8.52 -6.06
C ARG A 55 18.37 8.64 -7.44
N ARG A 56 19.71 8.58 -7.49
CA ARG A 56 20.48 8.57 -8.74
C ARG A 56 19.97 7.44 -9.66
N GLY A 57 19.77 7.76 -10.95
CA GLY A 57 19.25 6.84 -11.96
C GLY A 57 17.72 6.78 -12.10
N LYS A 58 16.94 7.22 -11.10
CA LYS A 58 15.47 7.40 -11.20
C LYS A 58 15.00 8.65 -10.42
N PRO A 59 15.43 9.86 -10.84
CA PRO A 59 14.89 11.10 -10.31
C PRO A 59 13.44 11.29 -10.77
N GLY A 60 12.60 11.90 -9.91
CA GLY A 60 11.22 12.26 -10.27
C GLY A 60 10.18 11.89 -9.22
N VAL A 61 8.91 12.11 -9.55
CA VAL A 61 7.77 11.78 -8.69
C VAL A 61 7.50 10.28 -8.77
N ARG A 62 7.44 9.63 -7.61
CA ARG A 62 7.09 8.21 -7.49
C ARG A 62 5.79 8.07 -6.73
N ALA A 63 5.04 7.04 -7.10
CA ALA A 63 3.80 6.63 -6.45
C ALA A 63 3.95 5.25 -5.79
N ALA A 64 3.25 5.05 -4.69
CA ALA A 64 3.00 3.73 -4.11
C ALA A 64 1.52 3.64 -3.74
N TYR A 65 0.86 2.58 -4.19
CA TYR A 65 -0.56 2.39 -3.91
C TYR A 65 -0.78 1.85 -2.50
N LEU A 66 -1.82 2.37 -1.87
CA LEU A 66 -2.28 2.04 -0.53
C LEU A 66 -3.60 1.29 -0.60
N TYR A 67 -3.74 0.36 0.33
CA TYR A 67 -4.89 -0.50 0.51
C TYR A 67 -5.28 -0.49 1.98
N ASP A 68 -6.58 -0.60 2.24
CA ASP A 68 -7.10 -0.66 3.60
C ASP A 68 -6.87 -2.05 4.20
N VAL A 69 -6.18 -2.08 5.34
CA VAL A 69 -5.91 -3.32 6.08
C VAL A 69 -7.18 -3.95 6.64
N ARG A 70 -8.22 -3.15 6.92
CA ARG A 70 -9.51 -3.62 7.46
C ARG A 70 -10.32 -4.41 6.43
N LEU A 71 -10.07 -4.14 5.15
CA LEU A 71 -10.68 -4.85 4.01
C LEU A 71 -9.73 -5.92 3.45
N ALA A 72 -8.50 -5.98 3.94
CA ALA A 72 -7.53 -6.97 3.50
C ALA A 72 -7.93 -8.34 4.05
N VAL A 73 -7.78 -9.36 3.22
CA VAL A 73 -8.06 -10.74 3.59
C VAL A 73 -6.75 -11.47 3.84
N PRO A 74 -6.74 -12.48 4.73
CA PRO A 74 -5.56 -13.32 4.91
C PRO A 74 -5.17 -13.96 3.60
N LYS A 75 -3.86 -14.01 3.35
CA LYS A 75 -3.33 -14.85 2.29
C LYS A 75 -3.61 -16.30 2.68
N PRO A 76 -4.25 -17.08 1.80
CA PRO A 76 -4.39 -18.50 2.06
C PRO A 76 -2.98 -19.06 2.27
N ARG A 77 -2.74 -19.66 3.44
CA ARG A 77 -1.56 -20.52 3.60
C ARG A 77 -1.68 -21.55 2.49
N ARG A 78 -0.64 -21.69 1.67
CA ARG A 78 -0.51 -22.94 0.92
C ARG A 78 -0.54 -24.01 1.99
N ARG A 79 -1.61 -24.83 2.02
CA ARG A 79 -1.53 -26.09 2.74
C ARG A 79 -0.38 -26.81 2.06
N CYS A 80 0.72 -27.00 2.77
CA CYS A 80 1.62 -28.06 2.38
C CYS A 80 0.79 -29.33 2.54
N CYS A 81 0.41 -29.97 1.43
CA CYS A 81 0.04 -31.37 1.46
C CYS A 81 1.28 -32.11 1.98
N GLY A 82 1.14 -32.82 3.10
CA GLY A 82 2.20 -33.67 3.65
C GLY A 82 2.41 -33.54 5.16
N GLU A 83 1.38 -33.80 5.96
CA GLU A 83 1.58 -34.27 7.34
C GLU A 83 0.51 -35.33 7.58
N GLY A 84 0.91 -36.61 7.55
CA GLY A 84 0.00 -37.75 7.63
C GLY A 84 0.60 -39.02 7.03
N ALA A 85 1.67 -39.53 7.63
CA ALA A 85 2.04 -40.96 7.59
C ALA A 85 3.08 -41.21 8.70
N GLU A 86 2.59 -41.48 9.90
CA GLU A 86 3.27 -42.38 10.85
C GLU A 86 2.20 -43.19 11.59
#